data_AF-A0A318HAZ6-F1
#
_entry.id   AF-A0A318HAZ6-F1
#
_cell.length_a   1.000
_cell.length_b   1.000
_cell.length_c   1.000
_cell.angle_alpha   90.00
_cell.angle_beta   90.00
_cell.angle_gamma   90.00
#
_symmetry.space_group_name_H-M   'P 1'
#
loop_
_entity.id
_entity.type
_entity.pdbx_description
1 polymer ?
#
loop_
_entity_poly.entity_id
_entity_poly.type
_entity_poly.pdbx_seq_one_letter_code
_entity_poly.pdbx_strand_id
1 'polypeptide(L)'
;MSSLTSNAAVDRYVSFKGIDYDGNVRRVLDHLERYRRRDPQHRLLDYLARQRSLTSGARRDDLLLLHSLVNPIRDLFEAGSDQPALADLDRLEQECF
;
A
#
# COMPACT_ATOMS: atom_id res chain seq x y z
N MET A 1 -32.15 34.50 -15.74
CA MET A 1 -32.13 33.40 -14.75
C MET A 1 -30.80 32.68 -14.91
N SER A 2 -29.78 33.10 -14.14
CA SER A 2 -28.46 32.47 -14.16
C SER A 2 -28.39 31.44 -13.04
N SER A 3 -28.29 30.16 -13.39
CA SER A 3 -28.02 29.09 -12.44
C SER A 3 -26.51 28.97 -12.24
N LEU A 4 -26.04 29.28 -11.03
CA LEU A 4 -24.69 28.99 -10.58
C LEU A 4 -24.58 27.47 -10.33
N THR A 5 -23.99 26.74 -11.26
CA THR A 5 -23.49 25.39 -10.99
C THR A 5 -22.29 25.51 -10.05
N SER A 6 -22.51 25.22 -8.77
CA SER A 6 -21.43 25.04 -7.80
C SER A 6 -20.61 23.82 -8.24
N ASN A 7 -19.50 24.09 -8.94
CA ASN A 7 -18.47 23.12 -9.20
C ASN A 7 -17.83 22.81 -7.84
N ALA A 8 -18.36 21.80 -7.13
CA ALA A 8 -17.79 21.30 -5.89
C ALA A 8 -16.33 20.97 -6.19
N ALA A 9 -15.44 21.87 -5.79
CA ALA A 9 -14.02 21.74 -6.03
C ALA A 9 -13.62 20.39 -5.43
N VAL A 10 -13.24 19.44 -6.28
CA VAL A 10 -12.60 18.20 -5.88
C VAL A 10 -11.47 18.62 -4.97
N ASP A 11 -11.61 18.32 -3.68
CA ASP A 11 -10.58 18.62 -2.70
C ASP A 11 -9.41 17.67 -3.00
N ARG A 12 -8.51 18.13 -3.86
CA ARG A 12 -7.35 17.34 -4.32
C ARG A 12 -6.31 17.17 -3.22
N TYR A 13 -6.49 17.80 -2.06
CA TYR A 13 -5.55 17.79 -0.97
C TYR A 13 -6.26 17.36 0.31
N VAL A 14 -6.45 16.05 0.44
CA VAL A 14 -6.75 15.46 1.75
C VAL A 14 -5.65 15.93 2.71
N SER A 15 -6.05 16.62 3.77
CA SER A 15 -5.11 17.02 4.82
C SER A 15 -4.46 15.77 5.39
N PHE A 16 -3.13 15.68 5.32
CA PHE A 16 -2.34 14.58 5.92
C PHE A 16 -2.49 14.48 7.45
N LYS A 17 -3.22 15.40 8.08
CA LYS A 17 -3.46 15.43 9.52
C LYS A 17 -4.41 14.31 9.93
N GLY A 18 -3.86 13.31 10.63
CA GLY A 18 -4.63 12.21 11.22
C GLY A 18 -4.60 10.91 10.41
N ILE A 19 -3.79 10.83 9.36
CA ILE A 19 -3.56 9.58 8.62
C ILE A 19 -2.70 8.64 9.46
N ASP A 20 -3.14 7.39 9.60
CA ASP A 20 -2.41 6.32 10.27
C ASP A 20 -1.44 5.65 9.29
N TYR A 21 -0.33 6.33 9.00
CA TYR A 21 0.70 5.85 8.07
C TYR A 21 1.27 4.49 8.49
N ASP A 22 1.70 4.38 9.74
CA ASP A 22 2.31 3.15 10.27
C ASP A 22 1.31 1.99 10.25
N GLY A 23 0.03 2.25 10.58
CA GLY A 23 -1.03 1.26 10.52
C GLY A 23 -1.34 0.79 9.11
N ASN A 24 -1.45 1.70 8.14
CA ASN A 24 -1.71 1.36 6.74
C ASN A 24 -0.57 0.53 6.14
N VAL A 25 0.67 0.95 6.36
CA VAL A 25 1.86 0.18 5.93
C VAL A 25 1.87 -1.20 6.58
N ARG A 26 1.59 -1.29 7.88
CA ARG A 26 1.58 -2.57 8.60
C ARG A 26 0.54 -3.55 8.06
N ARG A 27 -0.67 -3.10 7.72
CA ARG A 27 -1.72 -3.96 7.16
C ARG A 27 -1.28 -4.64 5.86
N VAL A 28 -0.74 -3.87 4.92
CA VAL A 28 -0.23 -4.42 3.64
C VAL A 28 0.91 -5.41 3.88
N LEU A 29 1.84 -5.08 4.79
CA LEU A 29 2.93 -5.99 5.16
C LEU A 29 2.43 -7.30 5.79
N ASP A 30 1.38 -7.26 6.60
CA ASP A 30 0.78 -8.46 7.20
C ASP A 30 0.16 -9.38 6.12
N HIS A 31 -0.46 -8.80 5.08
CA HIS A 31 -0.92 -9.56 3.91
C HIS A 31 0.25 -10.22 3.17
N LEU A 32 1.32 -9.47 2.88
CA LEU A 32 2.51 -9.99 2.20
C LEU A 32 3.18 -11.12 2.99
N GLU A 33 3.25 -10.99 4.30
CA GLU A 33 3.77 -12.04 5.19
C GLU A 33 2.87 -13.29 5.17
N ARG A 34 1.54 -13.12 5.13
CA ARG A 34 0.60 -14.25 4.97
C ARG A 34 0.84 -14.99 3.65
N TYR A 35 1.03 -14.27 2.54
CA TYR A 35 1.38 -14.88 1.26
C TYR A 35 2.72 -15.62 1.33
N ARG A 36 3.73 -15.02 1.96
CA ARG A 36 5.07 -15.60 2.07
C ARG A 36 5.08 -16.90 2.88
N ARG A 37 4.22 -17.02 3.90
CA ARG A 37 4.06 -18.27 4.65
C ARG A 37 3.41 -19.38 3.83
N ARG A 38 2.54 -19.04 2.88
CA ARG A 38 1.88 -20.01 1.98
C ARG A 38 2.80 -20.44 0.85
N ASP A 39 3.57 -19.51 0.29
CA ASP A 39 4.56 -19.77 -0.74
C ASP A 39 5.91 -19.09 -0.40
N PRO A 40 6.76 -19.77 0.38
CA PRO A 40 8.07 -19.24 0.78
C PRO A 40 9.05 -19.07 -0.39
N GLN A 41 8.78 -19.67 -1.55
CA GLN A 41 9.66 -19.63 -2.72
C GLN A 41 9.26 -18.55 -3.73
N HIS A 42 8.17 -17.82 -3.46
CA HIS A 42 7.70 -16.75 -4.35
C HIS A 42 8.73 -15.62 -4.47
N ARG A 43 9.28 -15.43 -5.68
CA ARG A 43 10.41 -14.52 -5.92
C ARG A 43 10.16 -13.07 -5.49
N LEU A 44 8.95 -12.54 -5.72
CA LEU A 44 8.58 -11.19 -5.29
C LEU A 44 8.63 -11.05 -3.76
N LEU A 45 8.11 -12.05 -3.04
CA LEU A 45 8.02 -12.02 -1.58
C LEU A 45 9.39 -12.16 -0.93
N ASP A 46 10.24 -13.01 -1.51
CA ASP A 46 11.63 -13.18 -1.10
C ASP A 46 12.46 -11.90 -1.40
N TYR A 47 12.24 -11.25 -2.54
CA TYR A 47 12.85 -9.95 -2.83
C TYR A 47 12.45 -8.88 -1.79
N LEU A 48 11.15 -8.73 -1.54
CA LEU A 48 10.61 -7.81 -0.52
C LEU A 48 11.23 -8.07 0.86
N ALA A 49 11.24 -9.33 1.31
CA ALA A 49 11.82 -9.69 2.60
C ALA A 49 13.32 -9.35 2.69
N ARG A 50 14.08 -9.63 1.62
CA ARG A 50 15.51 -9.28 1.56
C ARG A 50 15.74 -7.78 1.63
N GLN A 51 15.03 -6.98 0.83
CA GLN A 51 15.15 -5.51 0.89
C GLN A 51 14.89 -4.98 2.30
N ARG A 52 13.83 -5.47 2.94
CA ARG A 52 13.46 -5.06 4.31
C ARG A 52 14.48 -5.47 5.36
N SER A 53 15.21 -6.58 5.16
CA SER A 53 16.27 -7.03 6.07
C SER A 53 17.57 -6.22 5.95
N LEU A 54 17.86 -5.68 4.76
CA LEU A 54 19.06 -4.87 4.50
C LEU A 54 18.98 -3.49 5.15
N THR A 55 17.78 -2.99 5.42
CA THR A 55 17.56 -1.70 6.09
C THR A 55 17.54 -1.87 7.62
N SER A 56 18.71 -1.72 8.25
CA SER A 56 18.87 -1.69 9.71
C SER A 56 19.24 -0.27 10.16
N GLY A 57 18.25 0.55 10.54
CA GLY A 57 18.47 1.95 10.95
C GLY A 57 17.49 2.94 10.33
N ALA A 58 17.70 4.24 10.58
CA ALA A 58 16.76 5.34 10.32
C ALA A 58 16.04 5.21 8.97
N ARG A 59 14.75 4.88 9.05
CA ARG A 59 13.83 4.50 7.97
C ARG A 59 14.16 3.16 7.31
N ARG A 60 13.56 2.10 7.87
CA ARG A 60 12.86 1.11 7.03
C ARG A 60 11.90 1.90 6.16
N ASP A 61 12.30 2.22 4.93
CA ASP A 61 11.42 2.90 3.99
C ASP A 61 10.48 1.89 3.35
N ASP A 62 9.72 1.20 4.21
CA ASP A 62 8.70 0.24 3.83
C ASP A 62 7.69 0.92 2.88
N LEU A 63 7.42 2.21 3.09
CA LEU A 63 6.56 3.00 2.22
C LEU A 63 7.15 3.14 0.80
N LEU A 64 8.40 3.56 0.66
CA LEU A 64 9.07 3.64 -0.64
C LEU A 64 9.13 2.28 -1.35
N LEU A 65 9.42 1.22 -0.59
CA LEU A 65 9.48 -0.13 -1.13
C LEU A 65 8.12 -0.61 -1.63
N LEU A 66 7.06 -0.40 -0.84
CA LEU A 66 5.69 -0.73 -1.22
C LEU A 66 5.23 0.09 -2.42
N HIS A 67 5.52 1.40 -2.44
CA HIS A 67 5.21 2.27 -3.57
C HIS A 67 5.91 1.81 -4.86
N SER A 68 7.21 1.48 -4.78
CA SER A 68 8.00 1.03 -5.94
C SER A 68 7.51 -0.30 -6.53
N LEU A 69 6.76 -1.08 -5.76
CA LEU A 69 6.30 -2.42 -6.13
C LEU A 69 4.77 -2.55 -6.08
N VAL A 70 4.04 -1.43 -6.06
CA VAL A 70 2.59 -1.43 -5.85
C VAL A 70 1.85 -2.26 -6.88
N ASN A 71 2.23 -2.16 -8.17
CA ASN A 71 1.61 -2.93 -9.24
C ASN A 71 1.90 -4.45 -9.12
N PRO A 72 3.15 -4.91 -8.96
CA PRO A 72 3.41 -6.33 -8.67
C PRO A 72 2.70 -6.87 -7.42
N ILE A 73 2.54 -6.04 -6.37
CA ILE A 73 1.81 -6.42 -5.15
C ILE A 73 0.31 -6.53 -5.44
N ARG A 74 -0.25 -5.60 -6.21
CA ARG A 74 -1.63 -5.67 -6.68
C ARG A 74 -1.88 -6.93 -7.51
N ASP A 75 -1.03 -7.22 -8.48
CA ASP A 75 -1.11 -8.43 -9.31
C ASP A 75 -1.12 -9.71 -8.45
N LEU A 76 -0.29 -9.75 -7.40
CA LEU A 76 -0.25 -10.87 -6.44
C LEU A 76 -1.57 -11.03 -5.68
N PHE A 77 -2.18 -9.92 -5.24
CA PHE A 77 -3.45 -9.94 -4.52
C PHE A 77 -4.63 -10.28 -5.44
N GLU A 78 -4.64 -9.77 -6.68
CA GLU A 78 -5.64 -10.09 -7.71
C GLU A 78 -5.59 -11.57 -8.09
N ALA A 79 -4.39 -12.12 -8.31
CA ALA A 79 -4.21 -13.54 -8.61
C ALA A 79 -4.71 -14.44 -7.46
N GLY A 80 -4.64 -13.97 -6.22
CA GLY A 80 -5.21 -14.65 -5.05
C GLY A 80 -6.68 -14.34 -4.77
N SER A 81 -7.32 -13.48 -5.57
CA SER A 81 -8.68 -12.96 -5.33
C SER A 81 -8.88 -12.41 -3.91
N ASP A 82 -7.84 -11.78 -3.35
CA ASP A 82 -7.77 -11.37 -1.94
C ASP A 82 -8.31 -9.95 -1.75
N GLN A 83 -9.64 -9.82 -1.78
CA GLN A 83 -10.33 -8.53 -1.68
C GLN A 83 -9.96 -7.70 -0.44
N PRO A 84 -9.77 -8.28 0.76
CA PRO A 84 -9.29 -7.51 1.90
C PRO A 84 -7.89 -6.91 1.66
N ALA A 85 -6.98 -7.66 1.06
CA ALA A 85 -5.62 -7.17 0.78
C ALA A 85 -5.63 -6.06 -0.28
N LEU A 86 -6.49 -6.18 -1.30
CA LEU A 86 -6.70 -5.15 -2.31
C LEU A 86 -7.26 -3.86 -1.69
N ALA A 87 -8.25 -3.96 -0.80
CA ALA A 87 -8.83 -2.80 -0.13
C ALA A 87 -7.81 -2.08 0.77
N ASP A 88 -6.99 -2.82 1.52
CA ASP A 88 -5.92 -2.24 2.34
C ASP A 88 -4.79 -1.63 1.47
N LEU A 89 -4.52 -2.19 0.28
CA LEU A 89 -3.59 -1.60 -0.69
C LEU A 89 -4.15 -0.31 -1.30
N ASP A 90 -5.40 -0.30 -1.75
CA ASP A 90 -6.09 0.89 -2.27
C ASP A 90 -6.09 2.03 -1.25
N ARG A 91 -6.33 1.70 0.02
CA ARG A 91 -6.27 2.66 1.12
C ARG A 91 -4.86 3.22 1.31
N LEU A 92 -3.84 2.36 1.29
CA LEU A 92 -2.44 2.80 1.41
C LEU A 92 -2.07 3.76 0.26
N GLU A 93 -2.50 3.48 -0.97
CA GLU A 93 -2.28 4.35 -2.12
C GLU A 93 -2.96 5.72 -1.96
N GLN A 94 -4.21 5.73 -1.50
CA GLN A 94 -4.98 6.97 -1.36
C GLN A 94 -4.50 7.85 -0.19
N GLU A 95 -4.05 7.24 0.90
CA GLU A 95 -3.73 7.96 2.14
C GLU A 95 -2.22 8.22 2.31
N CYS A 96 -1.34 7.44 1.67
CA CYS A 96 0.09 7.46 1.99
C CYS A 96 1.05 7.64 0.79
N PHE A 97 0.57 7.55 -0.46
CA PHE A 97 1.38 7.84 -1.66
C PHE A 97 1.09 9.24 -2.18
#